data_AF-A0A9N9HYV0-F1
#
_entry.id   AF-A0A9N9HYV0-F1
#
_cell.length_a   1.000
_cell.length_b   1.000
_cell.length_c   1.000
_cell.angle_alpha   90.00
_cell.angle_beta   90.00
_cell.angle_gamma   90.00
#
_symmetry.space_group_name_H-M   'P 1'
#
loop_
_entity.id
_entity.type
_entity.pdbx_description
1 polymer ?
#
loop_
_entity_poly.entity_id
_entity_poly.type
_entity_poly.pdbx_seq_one_letter_code
_entity_poly.pdbx_strand_id
1 'polypeptide(L)'
;LVEYPTSIIRELHVYGSVVPMHNRDPTKFQHQGYGTLLMEEAERIALEEHGSEKIAVISGVGVRGYYEKLGYKLDGPYMSKMLVKKV
;
A
#
# COMPACT_ATOMS: atom_id res chain seq x y z
N LEU A 1 22.40 -11.22 6.69
CA LEU A 1 21.15 -10.54 6.32
C LEU A 1 21.31 -10.13 4.86
N VAL A 2 20.40 -10.52 3.98
CA VAL A 2 20.46 -10.07 2.58
C VAL A 2 19.77 -8.72 2.51
N GLU A 3 20.52 -7.70 2.08
CA GLU A 3 19.98 -6.35 1.88
C GLU A 3 19.47 -6.22 0.45
N TYR A 4 18.28 -5.66 0.30
CA TYR A 4 17.65 -5.37 -0.99
C TYR A 4 17.54 -3.87 -1.17
N PRO A 5 17.84 -3.31 -2.37
CA PRO A 5 17.47 -1.94 -2.70
C PRO A 5 15.97 -1.72 -2.42
N THR A 6 15.66 -0.83 -1.47
CA THR A 6 14.30 -0.68 -0.93
C THR A 6 13.83 0.76 -0.98
N SER A 7 12.66 0.99 -1.58
CA SER A 7 11.94 2.26 -1.46
C SER A 7 10.96 2.23 -0.28
N ILE A 8 10.75 3.38 0.37
CA ILE A 8 9.93 3.48 1.58
C ILE A 8 8.76 4.44 1.35
N ILE A 9 7.55 3.94 1.53
CA ILE A 9 6.33 4.73 1.67
C ILE A 9 6.24 5.19 3.12
N ARG A 10 6.39 6.50 3.32
CA ARG A 10 6.39 7.11 4.65
C ARG A 10 4.98 7.35 5.18
N GLU A 11 4.04 7.62 4.29
CA GLU A 11 2.65 7.92 4.63
C GLU A 11 1.75 7.61 3.42
N LEU A 12 0.56 7.09 3.70
CA LEU A 12 -0.56 7.04 2.77
C LEU A 12 -1.77 7.62 3.48
N HIS A 13 -2.32 8.70 2.96
CA HIS A 13 -3.51 9.33 3.51
C HIS A 13 -4.51 9.55 2.37
N VAL A 14 -5.68 8.90 2.48
CA VAL A 14 -6.80 9.10 1.58
C VAL A 14 -7.88 9.85 2.33
N TYR A 15 -8.18 11.06 1.89
CA TYR A 15 -9.30 11.82 2.43
C TYR A 15 -10.64 11.21 1.98
N GLY A 16 -11.59 11.12 2.89
CA GLY A 16 -12.97 10.72 2.59
C GLY A 16 -13.97 11.50 3.42
N SER A 17 -15.17 11.72 2.87
CA SER A 17 -16.33 12.20 3.64
C SER A 17 -16.75 11.11 4.62
N VAL A 18 -17.02 11.42 5.90
CA VAL A 18 -17.44 10.42 6.90
C VAL A 18 -18.79 9.80 6.50
N VAL A 19 -18.81 8.60 5.92
CA VAL A 19 -20.05 7.82 5.76
C VAL A 19 -20.06 6.72 6.83
N PRO A 20 -21.12 6.62 7.64
CA PRO A 20 -21.25 5.54 8.62
C PRO A 20 -21.20 4.17 7.93
N MET A 21 -20.41 3.24 8.48
CA MET A 21 -20.19 1.87 7.98
C MET A 21 -21.45 0.99 7.86
N HIS A 22 -22.66 1.52 8.08
CA HIS A 22 -23.90 0.76 8.19
C HIS A 22 -24.83 0.81 6.95
N ASN A 23 -24.44 1.46 5.86
CA ASN A 23 -25.21 1.39 4.62
C ASN A 23 -24.29 0.99 3.46
N ARG A 24 -24.32 -0.30 3.13
CA ARG A 24 -23.86 -0.81 1.83
C ARG A 24 -24.85 -0.33 0.77
N ASP A 25 -24.73 0.94 0.42
CA ASP A 25 -25.37 1.52 -0.75
C ASP A 25 -24.36 1.42 -1.91
N PRO A 26 -24.61 0.59 -2.94
CA PRO A 26 -23.68 0.40 -4.06
C PRO A 26 -23.46 1.68 -4.88
N THR A 27 -24.20 2.76 -4.60
CA THR A 27 -24.03 4.07 -5.24
C THR A 27 -23.23 5.08 -4.40
N LYS A 28 -22.91 4.76 -3.14
CA LYS A 28 -22.16 5.66 -2.26
C LYS A 28 -20.66 5.37 -2.37
N PHE A 29 -19.99 6.25 -3.11
CA PHE A 29 -18.57 6.33 -3.43
C PHE A 29 -17.62 6.44 -2.21
N GLN A 30 -17.70 5.51 -1.28
CA GLN A 30 -16.76 5.41 -0.16
C GLN A 30 -15.99 4.08 -0.20
N HIS A 31 -15.55 3.69 -1.40
CA HIS A 31 -14.58 2.62 -1.66
C HIS A 31 -13.81 2.92 -2.97
N GLN A 32 -13.50 4.18 -3.26
CA GLN A 32 -13.03 4.63 -4.58
C GLN A 32 -11.61 4.19 -4.99
N GLY A 33 -10.99 3.24 -4.29
CA GLY A 33 -9.74 2.62 -4.76
C GLY A 33 -8.52 3.56 -4.82
N TYR A 34 -8.64 4.85 -4.49
CA TYR A 34 -7.52 5.80 -4.56
C TYR A 34 -6.32 5.36 -3.74
N GLY A 35 -6.53 4.81 -2.54
CA GLY A 35 -5.43 4.23 -1.77
C GLY A 35 -4.72 3.13 -2.54
N THR A 36 -5.48 2.22 -3.16
CA THR A 36 -4.92 1.14 -3.98
C THR A 36 -4.18 1.69 -5.22
N LEU A 37 -4.76 2.67 -5.93
CA LEU A 37 -4.13 3.31 -7.10
C LEU A 37 -2.82 4.01 -6.72
N LEU A 38 -2.79 4.73 -5.59
CA LEU A 38 -1.58 5.37 -5.09
C LEU A 38 -0.51 4.34 -4.72
N MET A 39 -0.91 3.21 -4.14
CA MET A 39 0.01 2.12 -3.82
C MET A 39 0.55 1.42 -5.07
N GLU A 40 -0.30 1.17 -6.08
CA GLU A 40 0.12 0.60 -7.37
C GLU A 40 1.11 1.51 -8.10
N GLU A 41 0.85 2.82 -8.10
CA GLU A 41 1.76 3.79 -8.71
C GLU A 41 3.09 3.90 -7.94
N ALA A 42 3.04 3.85 -6.60
CA ALA A 42 4.24 3.80 -5.78
C ALA A 42 5.07 2.52 -6.05
N GLU A 43 4.42 1.38 -6.23
CA GLU A 43 5.09 0.12 -6.64
C GLU A 43 5.72 0.25 -8.02
N ARG A 44 5.03 0.87 -9.00
CA ARG A 44 5.57 1.13 -10.35
C ARG A 44 6.80 2.03 -10.29
N ILE A 45 6.71 3.18 -9.63
CA ILE A 45 7.84 4.13 -9.51
C ILE A 45 9.03 3.48 -8.80
N ALA A 46 8.79 2.77 -7.70
CA ALA A 46 9.84 2.07 -6.97
C ALA A 46 10.56 1.05 -7.86
N LEU A 47 9.84 0.30 -8.68
CA LEU A 47 10.42 -0.71 -9.57
C LEU A 47 11.12 -0.08 -10.78
N GLU A 48 10.44 0.82 -11.50
CA GLU A 48 10.86 1.29 -12.82
C GLU A 48 11.84 2.46 -12.75
N GLU A 49 11.65 3.36 -11.80
CA GLU A 49 12.42 4.62 -11.72
C GLU A 49 13.52 4.54 -10.67
N HIS A 50 13.25 3.92 -9.52
CA HIS A 50 14.26 3.76 -8.47
C HIS A 50 15.08 2.47 -8.58
N GLY A 51 14.64 1.50 -9.38
CA GLY A 51 15.29 0.18 -9.47
C GLY A 51 15.25 -0.61 -8.15
N SER A 52 14.23 -0.39 -7.32
CA SER A 52 14.05 -1.09 -6.05
C SER A 52 13.56 -2.52 -6.27
N GLU A 53 14.06 -3.43 -5.44
CA GLU A 53 13.63 -4.83 -5.42
C GLU A 53 12.55 -5.07 -4.35
N LYS A 54 12.46 -4.18 -3.36
CA LYS A 54 11.50 -4.22 -2.27
C LYS A 54 10.86 -2.85 -2.06
N ILE A 55 9.60 -2.84 -1.64
CA ILE A 55 8.94 -1.64 -1.13
C ILE A 55 8.48 -1.90 0.30
N ALA A 56 8.66 -0.90 1.18
CA ALA A 56 8.29 -0.97 2.59
C ALA A 56 7.39 0.21 2.97
N VAL A 57 6.46 -0.02 3.89
CA VAL A 57 5.51 0.98 4.37
C VAL A 57 5.64 1.13 5.88
N ILE A 58 5.75 2.38 6.34
CA ILE A 58 5.56 2.70 7.76
C ILE A 58 4.07 2.55 8.07
N SER A 59 3.72 1.52 8.85
CA SER A 59 2.32 1.14 9.06
C SER A 59 1.98 1.05 10.54
N GLY A 60 0.96 1.82 10.95
CA GLY A 60 0.36 1.67 12.27
C GLY A 60 -0.31 0.30 12.42
N VAL A 61 -0.29 -0.28 13.62
CA VAL A 61 -0.78 -1.65 13.87
C VAL A 61 -2.22 -1.85 13.38
N GLY A 62 -3.10 -0.87 13.61
CA GLY A 62 -4.53 -0.95 13.23
C GLY A 62 -4.81 -0.91 11.72
N VAL A 63 -3.83 -0.57 10.88
CA VAL A 63 -4.01 -0.46 9.41
C VAL A 63 -3.23 -1.52 8.64
N ARG A 64 -2.51 -2.43 9.31
CA ARG A 64 -1.74 -3.51 8.64
C ARG A 64 -2.59 -4.39 7.74
N GLY A 65 -3.82 -4.72 8.17
CA GLY A 65 -4.76 -5.52 7.38
C GLY A 65 -5.18 -4.89 6.05
N TYR A 66 -5.03 -3.57 5.88
CA TYR A 66 -5.19 -2.92 4.57
C TYR A 66 -4.06 -3.32 3.62
N TYR A 67 -2.81 -3.22 4.07
CA TYR A 67 -1.63 -3.58 3.27
C TYR A 67 -1.53 -5.09 3.02
N GLU A 68 -1.96 -5.93 3.96
CA GLU A 68 -2.03 -7.40 3.77
C GLU A 68 -2.93 -7.77 2.58
N LYS A 69 -4.07 -7.08 2.42
CA LYS A 69 -4.97 -7.27 1.26
C LYS A 69 -4.32 -6.87 -0.07
N LEU A 70 -3.30 -6.01 -0.05
CA LEU A 70 -2.50 -5.60 -1.21
C LEU A 70 -1.28 -6.50 -1.45
N GLY A 71 -1.10 -7.56 -0.64
CA GLY A 71 -0.02 -8.54 -0.76
C GLY A 71 1.24 -8.18 0.02
N TYR A 72 1.21 -7.17 0.89
CA TYR A 72 2.30 -6.87 1.81
C TYR A 72 2.32 -7.84 2.99
N LYS A 73 3.48 -8.03 3.59
CA LYS A 73 3.68 -8.86 4.78
C LYS A 73 4.39 -8.07 5.86
N LEU A 74 4.18 -8.45 7.12
CA LEU A 74 4.89 -7.86 8.25
C LEU A 74 6.39 -8.15 8.14
N ASP A 75 7.21 -7.10 8.20
CA ASP A 75 8.66 -7.13 8.06
C ASP A 75 9.28 -6.15 9.07
N GLY A 76 9.52 -6.66 10.28
CA GLY A 76 9.94 -5.85 11.42
C GLY A 76 8.91 -4.76 11.76
N PRO A 77 9.28 -3.48 11.80
CA PRO A 77 8.34 -2.38 12.06
C PRO A 77 7.54 -1.96 10.81
N TYR A 78 7.82 -2.55 9.64
CA TYR A 78 7.21 -2.17 8.36
C TYR A 78 6.23 -3.23 7.85
N MET A 79 5.42 -2.84 6.87
CA MET A 79 4.79 -3.78 5.93
C MET A 79 5.59 -3.75 4.64
N SER A 80 6.07 -4.88 4.13
CA SER A 80 6.88 -4.92 2.90
C SER A 80 6.39 -5.91 1.85
N LYS A 81 6.79 -5.67 0.61
CA LYS A 81 6.47 -6.49 -0.57
C LYS A 81 7.66 -6.51 -1.52
N MET A 82 8.00 -7.68 -2.03
CA MET A 82 8.98 -7.81 -3.11
C MET A 82 8.35 -7.34 -4.42
N LEU A 83 9.09 -6.55 -5.19
CA LEU A 83 8.66 -6.06 -6.48
C LEU A 83 9.12 -7.03 -7.56
N VAL A 84 8.19 -7.50 -8.38
CA VAL A 84 8.47 -8.36 -9.53
C VAL A 84 8.00 -7.64 -10.79
N LYS A 85 8.84 -7.63 -11.82
CA LYS A 85 8.43 -7.14 -13.12
C LYS A 85 7.37 -8.08 -13.66
N LYS A 86 6.15 -7.58 -13.87
CA LYS A 86 5.12 -8.36 -14.55
C LYS A 86 5.55 -8.48 -16.01
N VAL A 87 5.80 -9.71 -16.44
CA VAL A 87 6.09 -10.06 -17.84
C VAL A 87 4.80 -10.00 -18.64
#